data_AF-A0A924H4D4-F1
#
_entry.id   AF-A0A924H4D4-F1
#
_cell.length_a   1.000
_cell.length_b   1.000
_cell.length_c   1.000
_cell.angle_alpha   90.00
_cell.angle_beta   90.00
_cell.angle_gamma   90.00
#
_symmetry.space_group_name_H-M   'P 1'
#
loop_
_entity.id
_entity.type
_entity.pdbx_description
1 polymer ?
#
loop_
_entity_poly.entity_id
_entity_poly.type
_entity_poly.pdbx_seq_one_letter_code
_entity_poly.pdbx_strand_id
1 'polypeptide(L)'
;MKITILQIEKADEKPDYNTLYNLLKRSEEDLMSRFPTLQEFVLEIILYPNFIKYNNNNKGSHTFKEDQSAVRLKIPSYPKQENDKIYRAVTDNLNQIKLMDRA
;
A
#
# COMPACT_ATOMS: atom_id res chain seq x y z
N MET A 1 11.17 -2.86 11.01
CA MET A 1 10.07 -1.95 10.62
C MET A 1 8.71 -2.48 11.11
N LYS A 2 7.87 -1.62 11.70
CA LYS A 2 6.47 -1.93 12.05
C LYS A 2 5.59 -1.81 10.80
N ILE A 3 4.74 -2.79 10.54
CA ILE A 3 3.79 -2.79 9.41
C ILE A 3 2.37 -2.71 9.96
N THR A 4 1.61 -1.73 9.48
CA THR A 4 0.21 -1.52 9.84
C THR A 4 -0.63 -1.56 8.56
N ILE A 5 -1.66 -2.42 8.52
CA ILE A 5 -2.61 -2.49 7.40
C ILE A 5 -3.97 -2.02 7.91
N LEU A 6 -4.51 -0.99 7.27
CA LEU A 6 -5.77 -0.36 7.61
C LEU A 6 -6.71 -0.43 6.40
N GLN A 7 -7.98 -0.73 6.67
CA GLN A 7 -9.06 -0.46 5.72
C GLN A 7 -9.84 0.74 6.23
N ILE A 8 -10.00 1.73 5.37
CA ILE A 8 -10.75 2.95 5.64
C ILE A 8 -12.12 2.77 4.98
N GLU A 9 -13.15 2.92 5.81
CA GLU A 9 -14.57 2.56 5.58
C GLU A 9 -14.92 1.07 5.82
N LYS A 10 -16.13 0.85 6.36
CA LYS A 10 -16.67 -0.50 6.60
C LYS A 10 -17.14 -1.09 5.27
N ALA A 11 -16.53 -2.21 4.89
CA ALA A 11 -17.13 -3.15 3.96
C ALA A 11 -17.41 -4.47 4.69
N ASP A 12 -18.41 -5.19 4.19
CA ASP A 12 -18.74 -6.54 4.66
C ASP A 12 -17.63 -7.55 4.30
N GLU A 13 -16.89 -7.27 3.22
CA GLU A 13 -15.76 -8.05 2.76
C GLU A 13 -14.45 -7.32 3.06
N LYS A 14 -13.54 -7.98 3.77
CA LYS A 14 -12.21 -7.46 4.07
C LYS A 14 -11.20 -8.13 3.13
N PRO A 15 -10.23 -7.39 2.60
CA PRO A 15 -9.18 -7.98 1.81
C PRO A 15 -8.33 -8.93 2.66
N ASP A 16 -7.66 -9.86 1.99
CA ASP A 16 -6.75 -10.79 2.65
C ASP A 16 -5.51 -10.07 3.18
N TYR A 17 -5.60 -9.62 4.43
CA TYR A 17 -4.52 -8.92 5.11
C TYR A 17 -3.29 -9.81 5.33
N ASN A 18 -3.43 -11.13 5.42
CA ASN A 18 -2.27 -12.01 5.60
C ASN A 18 -1.39 -12.00 4.35
N THR A 19 -2.02 -12.11 3.18
CA THR A 19 -1.31 -12.06 1.89
C THR A 19 -0.62 -10.70 1.69
N LEU A 20 -1.29 -9.60 2.04
CA LEU A 20 -0.71 -8.25 1.97
C LEU A 20 0.43 -8.05 2.97
N TYR A 21 0.28 -8.55 4.20
CA TYR A 21 1.31 -8.48 5.23
C TYR A 21 2.57 -9.24 4.81
N ASN A 22 2.40 -10.45 4.27
CA ASN A 22 3.52 -11.26 3.79
C ASN A 22 4.26 -10.59 2.62
N LEU A 23 3.53 -9.94 1.70
CA LEU A 23 4.14 -9.15 0.62
C LEU A 23 4.99 -8.01 1.17
N LEU A 24 4.46 -7.24 2.13
CA LEU A 24 5.17 -6.13 2.76
C LEU A 24 6.39 -6.61 3.55
N LYS A 25 6.27 -7.73 4.28
CA LYS A 25 7.39 -8.34 5.01
C LYS A 25 8.52 -8.81 4.10
N ARG A 26 8.21 -9.41 2.96
CA ARG A 26 9.25 -9.78 1.97
C ARG A 26 9.96 -8.56 1.38
N SER A 27 9.34 -7.39 1.41
CA SER A 27 9.93 -6.14 0.93
C SER A 27 10.61 -5.33 2.02
N GLU A 28 10.58 -5.77 3.28
CA GLU A 28 11.08 -5.01 4.43
C GLU A 28 12.59 -4.74 4.32
N GLU A 29 13.38 -5.76 4.00
CA GLU A 29 14.84 -5.61 3.87
C GLU A 29 15.22 -4.62 2.76
N ASP A 30 14.59 -4.73 1.59
CA ASP A 30 14.79 -3.78 0.48
C ASP A 30 14.42 -2.35 0.86
N LEU A 31 13.31 -2.19 1.58
CA LEU A 31 12.82 -0.87 2.00
C LEU A 31 13.73 -0.25 3.05
N MET A 32 14.16 -1.00 4.06
CA MET A 32 15.09 -0.52 5.08
C MET A 32 16.49 -0.27 4.50
N SER A 33 16.91 -1.04 3.50
CA SER A 33 18.17 -0.79 2.79
C SER A 33 18.16 0.53 2.02
N ARG A 34 17.00 0.92 1.47
CA ARG A 34 16.84 2.19 0.73
C ARG A 34 16.52 3.37 1.65
N PHE A 35 15.77 3.12 2.70
CA PHE A 35 15.33 4.12 3.67
C PHE A 35 15.75 3.65 5.07
N PRO A 36 17.03 3.85 5.48
CA PRO A 36 17.56 3.31 6.73
C PRO A 36 16.86 3.85 7.98
N THR A 37 16.25 5.03 7.90
CA THR A 37 15.48 5.63 8.99
C THR A 37 14.05 5.09 9.09
N LEU A 38 13.60 4.27 8.13
CA LEU A 38 12.23 3.79 8.03
C LEU A 38 11.89 2.84 9.18
N GLN A 39 11.01 3.30 10.06
CA GLN A 39 10.54 2.56 11.23
C GLN A 39 9.11 2.05 11.03
N GLU A 40 8.26 2.75 10.28
CA GLU A 40 6.86 2.40 10.09
C GLU A 40 6.41 2.39 8.62
N PHE A 41 5.69 1.33 8.24
CA PHE A 41 5.00 1.23 6.96
C PHE A 41 3.49 1.11 7.22
N VAL A 42 2.72 2.05 6.69
CA VAL A 42 1.26 2.05 6.81
C VAL A 42 0.64 1.82 5.44
N LEU A 43 -0.06 0.70 5.27
CA LEU A 43 -0.89 0.43 4.10
C LEU A 43 -2.33 0.79 4.43
N GLU A 44 -2.93 1.72 3.68
CA GLU A 44 -4.32 2.14 3.79
C GLU A 44 -5.08 1.73 2.53
N ILE A 45 -6.09 0.88 2.69
CA ILE A 45 -7.03 0.50 1.65
C ILE A 45 -8.25 1.39 1.82
N ILE A 46 -8.40 2.37 0.94
CA ILE A 46 -9.47 3.36 1.02
C ILE A 46 -10.60 2.91 0.11
N LEU A 47 -11.74 2.57 0.70
CA LEU A 47 -12.90 2.19 -0.09
C LEU A 47 -13.61 3.42 -0.62
N TYR A 48 -13.95 3.39 -1.90
CA TYR A 48 -14.73 4.42 -2.56
C TYR A 48 -15.98 3.76 -3.18
N PRO A 49 -17.14 3.81 -2.50
CA PRO A 49 -18.36 3.11 -2.94
C PRO A 49 -18.88 3.59 -4.30
N ASN A 50 -18.61 4.85 -4.67
CA ASN A 50 -19.03 5.46 -5.93
C ASN A 50 -17.94 5.51 -7.01
N PHE A 51 -16.81 4.82 -6.82
CA PHE A 51 -15.68 4.81 -7.76
C PHE A 51 -15.93 3.86 -8.94
N ILE A 52 -17.11 3.96 -9.53
CA ILE A 52 -17.50 3.20 -10.71
C ILE A 52 -17.02 3.99 -11.94
N LYS A 53 -15.98 3.46 -12.62
CA LYS A 53 -15.53 3.71 -14.02
C LYS A 53 -14.19 4.43 -14.29
N TYR A 54 -13.61 5.23 -13.42
CA TYR A 54 -12.55 6.15 -13.89
C TYR A 54 -11.08 5.74 -13.68
N ASN A 55 -10.77 4.63 -12.99
CA ASN A 55 -9.37 4.24 -12.83
C ASN A 55 -9.20 2.71 -12.84
N ASN A 56 -9.04 2.13 -14.03
CA ASN A 56 -8.67 0.72 -14.20
C ASN A 56 -7.30 0.37 -13.58
N ASN A 57 -6.55 1.35 -13.09
CA ASN A 57 -5.18 1.16 -12.66
C ASN A 57 -4.97 1.19 -11.15
N ASN A 58 -6.01 1.36 -10.32
CA ASN A 58 -5.88 1.42 -8.86
C ASN A 58 -4.60 2.17 -8.43
N LYS A 59 -4.32 3.32 -9.07
CA LYS A 59 -3.03 3.99 -8.90
C LYS A 59 -2.97 4.48 -7.46
N GLY A 60 -2.36 3.67 -6.62
CA GLY A 60 -2.05 4.03 -5.26
C GLY A 60 -1.19 5.29 -5.23
N SER A 61 -1.17 5.92 -4.07
CA SER A 61 -0.25 7.00 -3.80
C SER A 61 0.50 6.68 -2.53
N HIS A 62 1.75 7.14 -2.44
CA HIS A 62 2.52 7.00 -1.23
C HIS A 62 3.10 8.35 -0.82
N THR A 63 3.25 8.54 0.48
CA THR A 63 3.84 9.73 1.07
C THR A 63 4.82 9.31 2.14
N PHE A 64 5.99 9.91 2.14
CA PHE A 64 6.95 9.80 3.22
C PHE A 64 6.71 10.88 4.25
N LYS A 65 6.99 10.58 5.51
CA LYS A 65 7.21 11.59 6.54
C LYS A 65 8.48 12.38 6.18
N GLU A 66 8.59 13.63 6.62
CA GLU A 66 9.73 14.51 6.29
C GLU A 66 11.09 13.89 6.66
N ASP A 67 11.14 13.16 7.77
CA ASP A 67 12.33 12.44 8.28
C ASP A 67 12.52 11.04 7.67
N GLN A 68 11.67 10.66 6.71
CA GLN A 68 11.58 9.34 6.09
C GLN A 68 11.37 8.17 7.07
N SER A 69 11.03 8.46 8.34
CA SER A 69 10.83 7.42 9.36
C SER A 69 9.55 6.63 9.18
N ALA A 70 8.62 7.14 8.37
CA ALA A 70 7.39 6.46 8.03
C ALA A 70 7.03 6.65 6.56
N VAL A 71 6.48 5.60 5.95
CA VAL A 71 5.84 5.67 4.64
C VAL A 71 4.38 5.24 4.76
N ARG A 72 3.50 6.02 4.15
CA ARG A 72 2.07 5.72 4.07
C ARG A 72 1.71 5.46 2.62
N LEU A 73 1.26 4.25 2.32
CA LEU A 73 0.78 3.80 1.03
C LEU A 73 -0.75 3.74 1.06
N LYS A 74 -1.41 4.51 0.19
CA LYS A 74 -2.86 4.56 0.03
C LYS A 74 -3.25 3.86 -1.26
N ILE A 75 -4.08 2.83 -1.16
CA ILE A 75 -4.64 2.10 -2.29
C ILE A 75 -6.14 2.39 -2.35
N PRO A 76 -6.62 3.13 -3.38
CA PRO A 76 -8.04 3.25 -3.62
C PRO A 76 -8.60 1.89 -4.06
N SER A 77 -9.71 1.48 -3.48
CA SER A 77 -10.41 0.24 -3.81
C SER A 77 -11.91 0.47 -3.83
N TYR A 78 -12.67 -0.40 -4.50
CA TYR A 78 -14.13 -0.43 -4.36
C TYR A 78 -14.55 -1.62 -3.48
N PRO A 79 -15.72 -1.58 -2.81
CA PRO A 79 -16.11 -2.59 -1.82
C PRO A 79 -16.20 -4.04 -2.31
N LYS A 80 -16.33 -4.25 -3.63
CA LYS A 80 -16.43 -5.58 -4.26
C LYS A 80 -15.18 -5.92 -5.10
N GLN A 81 -14.06 -5.27 -4.80
CA GLN A 81 -12.85 -5.45 -5.58
C GLN A 81 -12.18 -6.78 -5.26
N GLU A 82 -11.76 -7.49 -6.31
CA GLU A 82 -10.97 -8.71 -6.17
C GLU A 82 -9.65 -8.43 -5.46
N ASN A 83 -9.32 -9.27 -4.48
CA ASN A 83 -8.07 -9.19 -3.70
C ASN A 83 -6.83 -9.11 -4.58
N ASP A 84 -6.81 -9.83 -5.71
CA ASP A 84 -5.70 -9.83 -6.66
C ASP A 84 -5.40 -8.44 -7.23
N LYS A 85 -6.43 -7.60 -7.42
CA LYS A 85 -6.24 -6.23 -7.92
C LYS A 85 -5.63 -5.33 -6.85
N ILE A 86 -6.05 -5.49 -5.59
CA ILE A 86 -5.45 -4.79 -4.46
C ILE A 86 -3.99 -5.22 -4.30
N TYR A 87 -3.72 -6.53 -4.39
CA TYR A 87 -2.38 -7.08 -4.32
C TYR A 87 -1.45 -6.48 -5.38
N ARG A 88 -1.87 -6.51 -6.67
CA ARG A 88 -1.09 -5.91 -7.77
C ARG A 88 -0.84 -4.42 -7.54
N ALA A 89 -1.85 -3.66 -7.12
CA ALA A 89 -1.71 -2.24 -6.85
C ALA A 89 -0.67 -1.96 -5.74
N VAL A 90 -0.65 -2.78 -4.68
CA VAL A 90 0.36 -2.70 -3.63
C VAL A 90 1.75 -3.03 -4.17
N THR A 91 1.89 -4.12 -4.94
CA THR A 91 3.17 -4.51 -5.55
C THR A 91 3.73 -3.42 -6.45
N ASP A 92 2.90 -2.84 -7.33
CA ASP A 92 3.32 -1.79 -8.25
C ASP A 92 3.77 -0.54 -7.51
N ASN A 93 3.06 -0.15 -6.45
CA ASN A 93 3.44 0.99 -5.63
C ASN A 93 4.71 0.74 -4.81
N LEU A 94 4.89 -0.47 -4.28
CA LEU A 94 6.15 -0.84 -3.60
C LEU A 94 7.34 -0.75 -4.55
N ASN A 95 7.17 -1.17 -5.81
CA ASN A 95 8.21 -1.03 -6.82
C ASN A 95 8.50 0.44 -7.12
N GLN A 96 7.47 1.29 -7.23
CA GLN A 96 7.65 2.73 -7.42
C GLN A 96 8.38 3.38 -6.24
N ILE A 97 7.97 3.08 -5.00
CA ILE A 97 8.63 3.53 -3.76
C ILE A 97 10.12 3.18 -3.81
N LYS A 98 10.44 1.94 -4.18
CA LYS A 98 11.83 1.49 -4.32
C LYS A 98 12.56 2.32 -5.38
N LEU A 99 11.94 2.63 -6.52
CA LEU A 99 12.59 3.30 -7.65
C LEU A 99 12.85 4.82 -7.47
N MET A 100 12.25 5.49 -6.48
CA MET A 100 12.39 6.96 -6.32
C MET A 100 13.80 7.46 -6.00
N ASP A 101 14.72 6.60 -5.57
CA ASP A 101 16.13 6.97 -5.26
C ASP A 101 17.05 7.01 -6.49
N ARG A 102 16.49 6.95 -7.71
CA ARG A 102 17.25 6.97 -8.98
C ARG A 102 17.07 8.25 -9.81
N ALA A 103 16.38 9.25 -9.30
CA ALA A 103 16.15 10.54 -9.96
C ALA A 103 16.92 11.65 -9.23
#